data_AF-A0A1Y1UWE6-F1
#
_entry.id   AF-A0A1Y1UWE6-F1
#
_cell.length_a   1.000
_cell.length_b   1.000
_cell.length_c   1.000
_cell.angle_alpha   90.00
_cell.angle_beta   90.00
_cell.angle_gamma   90.00
#
_symmetry.space_group_name_H-M   'P 1'
#
loop_
_entity.id
_entity.type
_entity.pdbx_description
1 polymer ?
#
loop_
_entity_poly.entity_id
_entity_poly.type
_entity_poly.pdbx_seq_one_letter_code
_entity_poly.pdbx_strand_id
1 'polypeptide(L)'
;MLCFILLLITTLCHSFVHSIPLFWVGGVTSNNAKICLQTSESNINTILVSSKKDLWDENNSQEILIEHNQYGFECTTISNLQPKTTYYYAYKDNNIINIIGNFETFPEEKQLTSFKFGFGSCEKFHEKGYVWNELSNKKADFYVHMGDLFYSDIEENDINLYKDSLYKFLQGKSQRNYLKEHPVVYMFDDHDFSNNNSGGWVRARPAALEFYDKLTPHYDFKQDREDGVYQAFTYGNVRFILTDLRSKSDNQGISTLGNIQKEWLKKELADFKNYSMVIWVSTKPWIGKKKDGIIDDKWYSFPEERQEISNYIAELGINNIVMIAGDAHLLAIDDGSHTDYSNNGGKAGFPIMQSSPMAQYGSSKGGPFSEGCYSFRYYKNYQYAMMYIEDTETKVCFTWNGYIAKKSDPKFKFNRCINKTDPNSSWVIKGTGGEGTCEIKYIPNWLSIIIGIVAFLSLVIICGGLAYLYLRIKNKNGSRAFSIEKLA
;
A
#
# COMPACT_ATOMS: atom_id res chain seq x y z
N MET A 1 25.75 -54.67 2.16
CA MET A 1 25.41 -54.04 3.46
C MET A 1 25.42 -52.49 3.43
N LEU A 2 25.63 -51.84 2.27
CA LEU A 2 25.48 -50.37 2.12
C LEU A 2 24.21 -49.92 1.36
N CYS A 3 23.52 -50.81 0.64
CA CYS A 3 22.26 -50.45 -0.05
C CYS A 3 20.99 -50.52 0.83
N PHE A 4 21.08 -51.06 2.04
CA PHE A 4 19.94 -51.18 2.96
C PHE A 4 19.82 -50.02 3.98
N ILE A 5 20.84 -49.16 4.08
CA ILE A 5 20.82 -47.98 4.96
C ILE A 5 20.26 -46.74 4.25
N LEU A 6 20.26 -46.71 2.90
CA LEU A 6 19.69 -45.60 2.14
C LEU A 6 18.17 -45.67 1.95
N LEU A 7 17.55 -46.83 2.21
CA LEU A 7 16.09 -47.01 2.11
C LEU A 7 15.35 -46.85 3.45
N LEU A 8 16.05 -46.67 4.57
CA LEU A 8 15.45 -46.43 5.89
C LEU A 8 15.47 -44.96 6.34
N ILE A 9 15.96 -44.05 5.49
CA ILE A 9 15.94 -42.60 5.76
C ILE A 9 14.83 -41.88 4.94
N THR A 10 14.16 -42.58 4.01
CA THR A 10 13.01 -42.03 3.26
C THR A 10 11.65 -42.29 3.93
N THR A 11 11.62 -43.00 5.06
CA THR A 11 10.45 -43.12 5.95
C THR A 11 10.64 -42.32 7.25
N LEU A 12 11.46 -41.27 7.21
CA LEU A 12 11.46 -40.23 8.24
C LEU A 12 10.32 -39.26 7.93
N CYS A 13 9.23 -39.40 8.69
CA CYS A 13 8.26 -38.35 8.97
C CYS A 13 8.01 -37.37 7.80
N HIS A 14 7.06 -37.69 6.91
CA HIS A 14 6.07 -36.66 6.59
C HIS A 14 5.23 -36.42 7.85
N SER A 15 5.86 -35.91 8.91
CA SER A 15 5.18 -35.00 9.79
C SER A 15 4.79 -33.87 8.85
N PHE A 16 3.54 -33.91 8.38
CA PHE A 16 2.85 -32.73 7.89
C PHE A 16 3.04 -31.71 9.01
N VAL A 17 4.10 -30.90 8.91
CA VAL A 17 4.13 -29.61 9.56
C VAL A 17 2.95 -28.93 8.89
N HIS A 18 1.78 -29.01 9.52
CA HIS A 18 0.62 -28.27 9.09
C HIS A 18 1.08 -26.82 9.12
N SER A 19 1.41 -26.28 7.96
CA SER A 19 1.66 -24.87 7.82
C SER A 19 0.39 -24.19 8.31
N ILE A 20 0.54 -23.29 9.28
CA ILE A 20 -0.56 -22.43 9.73
C ILE A 20 -1.25 -21.90 8.46
N PRO A 21 -2.58 -22.05 8.33
CA PRO A 21 -3.29 -21.56 7.16
C PRO A 21 -2.99 -20.08 6.91
N LEU A 22 -3.20 -19.61 5.68
CA LEU A 22 -3.03 -18.19 5.39
C LEU A 22 -4.17 -17.39 6.01
N PHE A 23 -3.86 -16.23 6.62
CA PHE A 23 -4.82 -15.40 7.35
C PHE A 23 -4.65 -13.92 7.02
N TRP A 24 -5.77 -13.20 7.07
CA TRP A 24 -5.82 -11.75 6.95
C TRP A 24 -6.99 -11.21 7.78
N VAL A 25 -6.69 -10.33 8.75
CA VAL A 25 -7.71 -9.57 9.48
C VAL A 25 -7.88 -8.16 8.93
N GLY A 26 -9.12 -7.72 8.76
CA GLY A 26 -9.49 -6.39 8.27
C GLY A 26 -10.95 -6.08 8.56
N GLY A 27 -11.52 -5.05 7.91
CA GLY A 27 -12.92 -4.66 8.12
C GLY A 27 -13.30 -4.41 9.59
N VAL A 28 -12.35 -3.95 10.41
CA VAL A 28 -12.54 -3.79 11.86
C VAL A 28 -13.31 -2.51 12.15
N THR A 29 -14.37 -2.62 12.95
CA THR A 29 -15.14 -1.49 13.50
C THR A 29 -15.08 -1.52 15.03
N SER A 30 -15.91 -0.72 15.72
CA SER A 30 -16.02 -0.79 17.18
C SER A 30 -16.62 -2.10 17.68
N ASN A 31 -17.39 -2.79 16.84
CA ASN A 31 -18.17 -3.96 17.24
C ASN A 31 -18.07 -5.15 16.27
N ASN A 32 -17.35 -5.00 15.16
CA ASN A 32 -17.16 -6.06 14.16
C ASN A 32 -15.68 -6.18 13.73
N ALA A 33 -15.35 -7.31 13.15
CA ALA A 33 -14.12 -7.52 12.37
C ALA A 33 -14.37 -8.58 11.30
N LYS A 34 -13.60 -8.56 10.20
CA LYS A 34 -13.56 -9.66 9.23
C LYS A 34 -12.25 -10.41 9.35
N ILE A 35 -12.34 -11.72 9.51
CA ILE A 35 -11.21 -12.64 9.41
C ILE A 35 -11.37 -13.43 8.14
N CYS A 36 -10.37 -13.33 7.28
CA CYS A 36 -10.25 -14.19 6.12
C CYS A 36 -9.20 -15.26 6.35
N LEU A 37 -9.50 -16.50 5.98
CA LEU A 37 -8.58 -17.62 6.10
C LEU A 37 -8.62 -18.59 4.93
N GLN A 38 -7.50 -19.24 4.69
CA GLN A 38 -7.39 -20.35 3.75
C GLN A 38 -8.14 -21.57 4.27
N THR A 39 -9.10 -22.04 3.49
CA THR A 39 -9.90 -23.25 3.74
C THR A 39 -9.47 -24.42 2.86
N SER A 40 -8.92 -24.14 1.66
CA SER A 40 -8.28 -25.16 0.82
C SER A 40 -7.16 -25.84 1.59
N GLU A 41 -7.19 -27.17 1.67
CA GLU A 41 -6.18 -27.98 2.37
C GLU A 41 -6.14 -27.78 3.91
N SER A 42 -7.13 -27.09 4.46
CA SER A 42 -7.31 -26.89 5.91
C SER A 42 -8.44 -27.76 6.43
N ASN A 43 -8.30 -28.31 7.64
CA ASN A 43 -9.40 -29.00 8.34
C ASN A 43 -10.09 -28.10 9.38
N ILE A 44 -9.83 -26.79 9.33
CA ILE A 44 -10.43 -25.83 10.26
C ILE A 44 -11.88 -25.56 9.84
N ASN A 45 -12.82 -25.99 10.69
CA ASN A 45 -14.25 -25.72 10.52
C ASN A 45 -14.77 -24.66 11.50
N THR A 46 -13.99 -24.33 12.52
CA THR A 46 -14.37 -23.40 13.58
C THR A 46 -13.19 -22.54 13.99
N ILE A 47 -13.41 -21.23 14.08
CA ILE A 47 -12.52 -20.28 14.73
C ILE A 47 -13.14 -19.87 16.07
N LEU A 48 -12.33 -19.87 17.12
CA LEU A 48 -12.69 -19.33 18.42
C LEU A 48 -12.17 -17.90 18.52
N VAL A 49 -12.98 -16.99 19.04
CA VAL A 49 -12.63 -15.58 19.24
C VAL A 49 -12.88 -15.20 20.70
N SER A 50 -11.86 -14.70 21.40
CA SER A 50 -11.93 -14.39 22.82
C SER A 50 -11.11 -13.14 23.16
N SER A 51 -11.61 -12.31 24.08
CA SER A 51 -10.82 -11.21 24.65
C SER A 51 -9.83 -11.67 25.72
N LYS A 52 -9.86 -12.96 26.10
CA LYS A 52 -8.99 -13.58 27.10
C LYS A 52 -8.11 -14.63 26.44
N LYS A 53 -6.84 -14.29 26.21
CA LYS A 53 -5.86 -15.11 25.47
C LYS A 53 -5.75 -16.58 25.91
N ASP A 54 -5.99 -16.87 27.19
CA ASP A 54 -5.78 -18.19 27.78
C ASP A 54 -7.09 -18.90 28.18
N LEU A 55 -8.26 -18.31 27.86
CA LEU A 55 -9.57 -18.86 28.20
C LEU A 55 -10.43 -19.03 26.95
N TRP A 56 -10.54 -20.29 26.51
CA TRP A 56 -11.14 -20.72 25.24
C TRP A 56 -12.41 -21.56 25.41
N ASP A 57 -13.07 -21.47 26.57
CA ASP A 57 -14.34 -22.15 26.82
C ASP A 57 -15.55 -21.39 26.25
N GLU A 58 -16.70 -22.05 26.25
CA GLU A 58 -17.98 -21.56 25.70
C GLU A 58 -18.48 -20.25 26.34
N ASN A 59 -18.07 -19.95 27.57
CA ASN A 59 -18.49 -18.72 28.27
C ASN A 59 -17.57 -17.53 27.97
N ASN A 60 -16.37 -17.80 27.47
CA ASN A 60 -15.34 -16.78 27.21
C ASN A 60 -15.04 -16.59 25.72
N SER A 61 -15.56 -17.46 24.85
CA SER A 61 -15.24 -17.46 23.42
C SER A 61 -16.49 -17.50 22.57
N GLN A 62 -16.46 -16.75 21.48
CA GLN A 62 -17.41 -16.90 20.39
C GLN A 62 -16.88 -17.96 19.41
N GLU A 63 -17.72 -18.93 19.06
CA GLU A 63 -17.43 -19.87 17.97
C GLU A 63 -17.92 -19.31 16.65
N ILE A 64 -17.04 -19.29 15.66
CA ILE A 64 -17.30 -18.82 14.29
C ILE A 64 -17.15 -20.02 13.37
N LEU A 65 -18.23 -20.43 12.74
CA LEU A 65 -18.20 -21.50 11.74
C LEU A 65 -17.53 -20.99 10.46
N ILE A 66 -16.64 -21.79 9.91
CA ILE A 66 -15.93 -21.49 8.67
C ILE A 66 -16.50 -22.36 7.56
N GLU A 67 -16.97 -21.71 6.50
CA GLU A 67 -17.49 -22.39 5.32
C GLU A 67 -16.35 -22.81 4.39
N HIS A 68 -16.39 -24.07 3.95
CA HIS A 68 -15.51 -24.59 2.91
C HIS A 68 -16.18 -24.40 1.56
N ASN A 69 -15.68 -23.43 0.79
CA ASN A 69 -16.28 -22.99 -0.46
C ASN A 69 -15.33 -23.25 -1.67
N GLN A 70 -15.83 -23.02 -2.88
CA GLN A 70 -15.05 -23.20 -4.12
C GLN A 70 -13.84 -22.27 -4.26
N TYR A 71 -13.83 -21.14 -3.55
CA TYR A 71 -12.72 -20.21 -3.54
C TYR A 71 -11.56 -20.72 -2.69
N GLY A 72 -11.76 -21.70 -1.80
CA GLY A 72 -10.70 -22.24 -0.96
C GLY A 72 -10.17 -21.24 0.07
N PHE A 73 -10.86 -20.12 0.24
CA PHE A 73 -10.55 -19.05 1.18
C PHE A 73 -11.89 -18.42 1.57
N GLU A 74 -12.07 -18.13 2.86
CA GLU A 74 -13.35 -17.72 3.43
C GLU A 74 -13.15 -16.50 4.30
N CYS A 75 -14.02 -15.50 4.13
CA CYS A 75 -14.00 -14.24 4.85
C CYS A 75 -15.27 -14.11 5.69
N THR A 76 -15.15 -14.28 7.00
CA THR A 76 -16.30 -14.26 7.92
C THR A 76 -16.29 -13.02 8.81
N THR A 77 -17.48 -12.42 8.97
CA THR A 77 -17.71 -11.32 9.91
C THR A 77 -17.90 -11.86 11.32
N ILE A 78 -17.16 -11.29 12.27
CA ILE A 78 -17.36 -11.46 13.70
C ILE A 78 -18.09 -10.23 14.20
N SER A 79 -19.18 -10.44 14.92
CA SER A 79 -20.05 -9.37 15.43
C SER A 79 -20.20 -9.40 16.94
N ASN A 80 -20.83 -8.37 17.50
CA ASN A 80 -21.07 -8.20 18.94
C ASN A 80 -19.78 -8.08 19.77
N LEU A 81 -18.72 -7.55 19.16
CA LEU A 81 -17.48 -7.25 19.85
C LEU A 81 -17.64 -5.97 20.68
N GLN A 82 -16.81 -5.83 21.71
CA GLN A 82 -16.73 -4.62 22.50
C GLN A 82 -15.70 -3.65 21.87
N PRO A 83 -15.95 -2.34 21.89
CA PRO A 83 -15.01 -1.32 21.41
C PRO A 83 -13.70 -1.35 22.20
N LYS A 84 -12.61 -0.90 21.57
CA LYS A 84 -11.28 -0.79 22.21
C LYS A 84 -10.85 -2.02 23.00
N THR A 85 -11.12 -3.20 22.45
CA THR A 85 -10.85 -4.46 23.10
C THR A 85 -9.98 -5.33 22.19
N THR A 86 -8.87 -5.82 22.72
CA THR A 86 -8.05 -6.82 22.02
C THR A 86 -8.76 -8.17 22.04
N TYR A 87 -8.95 -8.75 20.86
CA TYR A 87 -9.43 -10.10 20.67
C TYR A 87 -8.34 -10.97 20.09
N TYR A 88 -8.21 -12.17 20.64
CA TYR A 88 -7.40 -13.25 20.10
C TYR A 88 -8.29 -14.21 19.35
N TYR A 89 -7.76 -14.79 18.29
CA TYR A 89 -8.48 -15.82 17.54
C TYR A 89 -7.60 -17.04 17.31
N ALA A 90 -8.23 -18.20 17.41
CA ALA A 90 -7.58 -19.50 17.44
C ALA A 90 -8.43 -20.56 16.74
N TYR A 91 -7.82 -21.68 16.39
CA TYR A 91 -8.54 -22.90 16.01
C TYR A 91 -8.18 -24.04 16.94
N LYS A 92 -9.07 -25.03 17.03
CA LYS A 92 -8.88 -26.23 17.84
C LYS A 92 -8.52 -27.41 16.94
N ASP A 93 -7.40 -28.05 17.20
CA ASP A 93 -6.96 -29.27 16.51
C ASP A 93 -6.58 -30.33 17.57
N ASN A 94 -7.19 -31.51 17.53
CA ASN A 94 -6.97 -32.59 18.49
C ASN A 94 -7.01 -32.16 19.96
N ASN A 95 -7.99 -31.32 20.33
CA ASN A 95 -8.14 -30.69 21.65
C ASN A 95 -7.04 -29.69 22.07
N ILE A 96 -6.12 -29.35 21.18
CA ILE A 96 -5.11 -28.33 21.38
C ILE A 96 -5.60 -27.03 20.74
N ILE A 97 -5.54 -25.94 21.51
CA ILE A 97 -5.83 -24.60 21.02
C ILE A 97 -4.59 -24.03 20.34
N ASN A 98 -4.73 -23.67 19.07
CA ASN A 98 -3.68 -23.05 18.27
C ASN A 98 -4.05 -21.59 18.01
N ILE A 99 -3.43 -20.68 18.75
CA ILE A 99 -3.62 -19.24 18.57
C ILE A 99 -3.03 -18.80 17.23
N ILE A 100 -3.86 -18.20 16.40
CA ILE A 100 -3.46 -17.69 15.08
C ILE A 100 -2.87 -16.30 15.24
N GLY A 101 -3.64 -15.41 15.88
CA GLY A 101 -3.43 -13.98 15.80
C GLY A 101 -4.29 -13.19 16.78
N ASN A 102 -4.28 -11.87 16.60
CA ASN A 102 -5.09 -10.95 17.39
C ASN A 102 -5.40 -9.67 16.61
N PHE A 103 -6.37 -8.92 17.07
CA PHE A 103 -6.67 -7.57 16.60
C PHE A 103 -7.31 -6.77 17.74
N GLU A 104 -7.27 -5.44 17.66
CA GLU A 104 -8.03 -4.56 18.56
C GLU A 104 -9.20 -3.94 17.79
N THR A 105 -10.40 -4.03 18.35
CA THR A 105 -11.57 -3.31 17.81
C THR A 105 -11.38 -1.81 17.91
N PHE A 106 -11.97 -1.09 16.97
CA PHE A 106 -11.84 0.36 16.95
C PHE A 106 -12.59 1.01 18.13
N PRO A 107 -12.28 2.27 18.47
CA PRO A 107 -13.12 3.04 19.39
C PRO A 107 -14.48 3.31 18.78
N GLU A 108 -15.45 3.62 19.64
CA GLU A 108 -16.81 3.92 19.19
C GLU A 108 -16.83 5.07 18.19
N GLU A 109 -17.74 4.98 17.22
CA GLU A 109 -17.90 6.06 16.26
C GLU A 109 -18.26 7.36 16.97
N LYS A 110 -17.68 8.47 16.49
CA LYS A 110 -17.79 9.82 17.05
C LYS A 110 -17.10 10.03 18.41
N GLN A 111 -16.43 9.03 18.96
CA GLN A 111 -15.61 9.20 20.16
C GLN A 111 -14.29 9.92 19.83
N LEU A 112 -14.02 11.03 20.51
CA LEU A 112 -12.72 11.71 20.44
C LEU A 112 -11.61 10.75 20.85
N THR A 113 -10.74 10.41 19.91
CA THR A 113 -9.68 9.42 20.13
C THR A 113 -8.40 9.79 19.41
N SER A 114 -7.29 9.76 20.13
CA SER A 114 -5.95 9.88 19.55
C SER A 114 -5.42 8.49 19.16
N PHE A 115 -4.85 8.37 17.98
CA PHE A 115 -4.39 7.09 17.44
C PHE A 115 -3.30 7.27 16.38
N LYS A 116 -2.78 6.17 15.87
CA LYS A 116 -1.81 6.19 14.77
C LYS A 116 -2.00 4.99 13.85
N PHE A 117 -1.77 5.19 12.57
CA PHE A 117 -1.84 4.14 11.57
C PHE A 117 -0.70 4.27 10.57
N GLY A 118 -0.31 3.16 9.96
CA GLY A 118 0.66 3.14 8.86
C GLY A 118 -0.05 3.16 7.52
N PHE A 119 0.62 3.67 6.48
CA PHE A 119 0.08 3.60 5.12
C PHE A 119 1.18 3.57 4.06
N GLY A 120 0.86 2.92 2.94
CA GLY A 120 1.73 2.79 1.79
C GLY A 120 1.17 1.82 0.75
N SER A 121 1.90 1.62 -0.34
CA SER A 121 1.50 0.74 -1.45
C SER A 121 2.71 0.26 -2.24
N CYS A 122 2.48 -0.49 -3.32
CA CYS A 122 3.49 -0.86 -4.31
C CYS A 122 4.57 -1.80 -3.75
N GLU A 123 4.15 -3.02 -3.41
CA GLU A 123 5.04 -4.13 -3.05
C GLU A 123 5.10 -5.17 -4.16
N LYS A 124 6.25 -5.30 -4.81
CA LYS A 124 6.45 -6.36 -5.81
C LYS A 124 6.53 -7.74 -5.15
N PHE A 125 6.14 -8.80 -5.87
CA PHE A 125 6.36 -10.18 -5.42
C PHE A 125 7.81 -10.49 -5.00
N HIS A 126 7.94 -11.48 -4.11
CA HIS A 126 9.21 -12.06 -3.64
C HIS A 126 10.14 -11.06 -2.93
N GLU A 127 9.56 -10.01 -2.35
CA GLU A 127 10.32 -9.03 -1.60
C GLU A 127 10.66 -9.53 -0.19
N LYS A 128 11.71 -8.92 0.37
CA LYS A 128 12.28 -9.36 1.66
C LYS A 128 11.44 -8.99 2.88
N GLY A 129 10.28 -8.35 2.68
CA GLY A 129 9.37 -7.93 3.75
C GLY A 129 9.93 -6.87 4.70
N TYR A 130 10.91 -6.06 4.25
CA TYR A 130 11.56 -5.06 5.11
C TYR A 130 10.58 -4.05 5.70
N VAL A 131 9.66 -3.53 4.88
CA VAL A 131 8.67 -2.57 5.35
C VAL A 131 7.71 -3.21 6.36
N TRP A 132 7.19 -4.42 6.09
CA TRP A 132 6.33 -5.14 7.03
C TRP A 132 6.98 -5.36 8.41
N ASN A 133 8.27 -5.73 8.43
CA ASN A 133 9.00 -5.87 9.70
C ASN A 133 9.13 -4.53 10.45
N GLU A 134 9.32 -3.43 9.73
CA GLU A 134 9.36 -2.10 10.34
C GLU A 134 7.98 -1.71 10.89
N LEU A 135 6.90 -1.98 10.15
CA LEU A 135 5.53 -1.70 10.56
C LEU A 135 5.15 -2.42 11.86
N SER A 136 5.55 -3.68 12.04
CA SER A 136 5.38 -4.40 13.31
C SER A 136 6.01 -3.66 14.50
N ASN A 137 7.11 -2.93 14.29
CA ASN A 137 7.80 -2.18 15.34
C ASN A 137 7.18 -0.79 15.60
N LYS A 138 6.38 -0.25 14.65
CA LYS A 138 5.73 1.05 14.82
C LYS A 138 4.53 1.01 15.76
N LYS A 139 4.02 -0.19 16.08
CA LYS A 139 2.83 -0.42 16.91
C LYS A 139 1.64 0.40 16.40
N ALA A 140 1.38 0.32 15.10
CA ALA A 140 0.26 1.01 14.46
C ALA A 140 -1.06 0.31 14.85
N ASP A 141 -2.15 1.05 14.97
CA ASP A 141 -3.45 0.48 15.31
C ASP A 141 -4.03 -0.30 14.12
N PHE A 142 -3.71 0.15 12.90
CA PHE A 142 -3.99 -0.53 11.65
C PHE A 142 -3.06 -0.02 10.54
N TYR A 143 -3.15 -0.64 9.36
CA TYR A 143 -2.45 -0.23 8.15
C TYR A 143 -3.42 0.03 7.00
N VAL A 144 -3.13 1.02 6.15
CA VAL A 144 -3.86 1.28 4.90
C VAL A 144 -2.94 0.96 3.72
N HIS A 145 -3.24 -0.12 2.99
CA HIS A 145 -2.55 -0.52 1.78
C HIS A 145 -3.30 0.01 0.55
N MET A 146 -2.70 0.96 -0.18
CA MET A 146 -3.34 1.69 -1.28
C MET A 146 -3.07 1.04 -2.65
N GLY A 147 -3.12 -0.29 -2.68
CA GLY A 147 -2.99 -1.09 -3.90
C GLY A 147 -1.56 -1.46 -4.30
N ASP A 148 -1.44 -2.09 -5.46
CA ASP A 148 -0.23 -2.77 -5.91
C ASP A 148 0.35 -3.73 -4.85
N LEU A 149 -0.51 -4.57 -4.28
CA LEU A 149 -0.25 -5.57 -3.25
C LEU A 149 0.63 -6.71 -3.75
N PHE A 150 0.45 -7.13 -5.00
CA PHE A 150 1.16 -8.30 -5.51
C PHE A 150 1.76 -8.15 -6.91
N TYR A 151 1.31 -7.23 -7.76
CA TYR A 151 1.84 -7.08 -9.13
C TYR A 151 1.72 -8.35 -9.99
N SER A 152 0.52 -8.91 -10.07
CA SER A 152 0.28 -10.11 -10.87
C SER A 152 -0.08 -9.81 -12.31
N ASP A 153 -0.54 -8.59 -12.61
CA ASP A 153 -0.88 -8.18 -13.97
C ASP A 153 -1.88 -9.14 -14.66
N ILE A 154 -2.95 -9.51 -13.95
CA ILE A 154 -3.91 -10.52 -14.42
C ILE A 154 -4.83 -9.90 -15.49
N GLU A 155 -4.80 -10.43 -16.70
CA GLU A 155 -5.62 -9.91 -17.81
C GLU A 155 -6.87 -10.77 -18.08
N GLU A 156 -6.91 -11.99 -17.53
CA GLU A 156 -8.02 -12.91 -17.69
C GLU A 156 -9.11 -12.72 -16.63
N ASN A 157 -10.37 -13.01 -17.03
CA ASN A 157 -11.49 -13.14 -16.10
C ASN A 157 -11.43 -14.50 -15.38
N ASP A 158 -10.43 -14.69 -14.50
CA ASP A 158 -10.24 -15.93 -13.75
C ASP A 158 -9.87 -15.65 -12.28
N ILE A 159 -10.83 -15.88 -11.40
CA ILE A 159 -10.68 -15.70 -9.95
C ILE A 159 -9.56 -16.56 -9.34
N ASN A 160 -9.22 -17.70 -9.94
CA ASN A 160 -8.14 -18.55 -9.41
C ASN A 160 -6.77 -17.89 -9.54
N LEU A 161 -6.54 -17.08 -10.58
CA LEU A 161 -5.28 -16.34 -10.73
C LEU A 161 -5.11 -15.30 -9.62
N TYR A 162 -6.20 -14.63 -9.22
CA TYR A 162 -6.18 -13.67 -8.10
C TYR A 162 -5.97 -14.39 -6.77
N LYS A 163 -6.65 -15.52 -6.54
CA LYS A 163 -6.45 -16.37 -5.37
C LYS A 163 -5.00 -16.84 -5.24
N ASP A 164 -4.42 -17.36 -6.31
CA ASP A 164 -3.03 -17.83 -6.32
C ASP A 164 -2.04 -16.69 -6.02
N SER A 165 -2.36 -15.48 -6.49
CA SER A 165 -1.59 -14.27 -6.22
C SER A 165 -1.65 -13.85 -4.75
N LEU A 166 -2.86 -13.86 -4.17
CA LEU A 166 -3.06 -13.66 -2.74
C LEU A 166 -2.30 -14.70 -1.91
N TYR A 167 -2.33 -15.97 -2.32
CA TYR A 167 -1.63 -17.03 -1.59
C TYR A 167 -0.12 -16.81 -1.61
N LYS A 168 0.46 -16.48 -2.77
CA LYS A 168 1.88 -16.14 -2.89
C LYS A 168 2.27 -14.95 -2.00
N PHE A 169 1.42 -13.92 -1.95
CA PHE A 169 1.62 -12.77 -1.08
C PHE A 169 1.60 -13.17 0.41
N LEU A 170 0.56 -13.88 0.85
CA LEU A 170 0.40 -14.32 2.24
C LEU A 170 1.41 -15.41 2.65
N GLN A 171 2.09 -16.08 1.72
CA GLN A 171 3.20 -16.98 2.03
C GLN A 171 4.46 -16.24 2.51
N GLY A 172 4.58 -14.95 2.20
CA GLY A 172 5.65 -14.09 2.69
C GLY A 172 5.68 -14.02 4.22
N LYS A 173 6.80 -14.38 4.86
CA LYS A 173 6.90 -14.51 6.32
C LYS A 173 6.52 -13.21 7.06
N SER A 174 7.01 -12.07 6.59
CA SER A 174 6.77 -10.78 7.25
C SER A 174 5.34 -10.29 7.04
N GLN A 175 4.81 -10.45 5.83
CA GLN A 175 3.43 -10.16 5.45
C GLN A 175 2.48 -10.99 6.32
N ARG A 176 2.63 -12.32 6.30
CA ARG A 176 1.82 -13.26 7.08
C ARG A 176 1.78 -12.92 8.57
N ASN A 177 2.94 -12.62 9.14
CA ASN A 177 3.04 -12.28 10.55
C ASN A 177 2.33 -10.95 10.87
N TYR A 178 2.42 -9.97 9.96
CA TYR A 178 1.74 -8.69 10.14
C TYR A 178 0.22 -8.82 10.00
N LEU A 179 -0.25 -9.43 8.91
CA LEU A 179 -1.67 -9.50 8.53
C LEU A 179 -2.53 -10.37 9.45
N LYS A 180 -1.93 -11.25 10.27
CA LYS A 180 -2.66 -12.01 11.30
C LYS A 180 -2.72 -11.30 12.66
N GLU A 181 -2.00 -10.20 12.84
CA GLU A 181 -1.89 -9.50 14.13
C GLU A 181 -2.31 -8.02 14.06
N HIS A 182 -2.43 -7.47 12.85
CA HIS A 182 -2.73 -6.06 12.63
C HIS A 182 -3.80 -5.93 11.55
N PRO A 183 -4.87 -5.15 11.80
CA PRO A 183 -5.86 -4.86 10.78
C PRO A 183 -5.21 -4.18 9.57
N VAL A 184 -5.45 -4.73 8.37
CA VAL A 184 -5.04 -4.10 7.11
C VAL A 184 -6.29 -3.75 6.32
N VAL A 185 -6.48 -2.44 6.12
CA VAL A 185 -7.44 -1.89 5.18
C VAL A 185 -6.77 -1.84 3.81
N TYR A 186 -7.42 -2.37 2.79
CA TYR A 186 -6.86 -2.47 1.45
C TYR A 186 -7.81 -1.88 0.41
N MET A 187 -7.27 -1.22 -0.60
CA MET A 187 -7.96 -0.86 -1.84
C MET A 187 -7.02 -1.26 -2.98
N PHE A 188 -7.48 -2.01 -3.99
CA PHE A 188 -6.62 -2.41 -5.10
C PHE A 188 -6.13 -1.18 -5.89
N ASP A 189 -5.04 -1.36 -6.62
CA ASP A 189 -4.68 -0.47 -7.72
C ASP A 189 -4.51 -1.27 -9.01
N ASP A 190 -3.95 -0.68 -10.07
CA ASP A 190 -3.98 -1.26 -11.42
C ASP A 190 -3.33 -2.64 -11.46
N HIS A 191 -2.21 -2.84 -10.76
CA HIS A 191 -1.46 -4.10 -10.77
C HIS A 191 -2.08 -5.26 -9.96
N ASP A 192 -3.10 -4.98 -9.15
CA ASP A 192 -3.94 -6.00 -8.50
C ASP A 192 -5.36 -6.06 -9.08
N PHE A 193 -5.72 -5.10 -9.93
CA PHE A 193 -6.99 -5.06 -10.65
C PHE A 193 -6.86 -5.75 -12.00
N SER A 194 -5.85 -5.40 -12.79
CA SER A 194 -5.43 -6.09 -14.00
C SER A 194 -3.97 -5.73 -14.30
N ASN A 195 -3.64 -5.21 -15.48
CA ASN A 195 -2.31 -4.72 -15.83
C ASN A 195 -2.14 -3.20 -15.60
N ASN A 196 -0.92 -2.70 -15.82
CA ASN A 196 -0.57 -1.29 -15.65
C ASN A 196 -1.54 -0.35 -16.41
N ASN A 197 -2.00 0.70 -15.75
CA ASN A 197 -2.97 1.69 -16.22
C ASN A 197 -4.36 1.11 -16.58
N SER A 198 -4.75 -0.03 -16.00
CA SER A 198 -6.05 -0.66 -16.24
C SER A 198 -7.21 0.03 -15.52
N GLY A 199 -8.41 -0.16 -16.07
CA GLY A 199 -9.67 0.32 -15.52
C GLY A 199 -10.86 -0.49 -16.02
N GLY A 200 -12.06 0.07 -15.96
CA GLY A 200 -13.34 -0.63 -16.07
C GLY A 200 -13.60 -1.35 -17.41
N TRP A 201 -12.79 -1.10 -18.44
CA TRP A 201 -12.91 -1.74 -19.76
C TRP A 201 -12.19 -3.08 -19.88
N VAL A 202 -11.37 -3.47 -18.91
CA VAL A 202 -10.54 -4.68 -19.02
C VAL A 202 -11.35 -5.97 -18.82
N ARG A 203 -10.91 -7.04 -19.49
CA ARG A 203 -11.53 -8.35 -19.42
C ARG A 203 -11.53 -8.93 -17.99
N ALA A 204 -10.48 -8.67 -17.22
CA ALA A 204 -10.30 -9.20 -15.87
C ALA A 204 -11.24 -8.57 -14.82
N ARG A 205 -11.92 -7.46 -15.14
CA ARG A 205 -12.76 -6.69 -14.20
C ARG A 205 -13.72 -7.56 -13.35
N PRO A 206 -14.51 -8.50 -13.91
CA PRO A 206 -15.44 -9.27 -13.09
C PRO A 206 -14.71 -10.13 -12.04
N ALA A 207 -13.61 -10.79 -12.41
CA ALA A 207 -12.78 -11.56 -11.49
C ALA A 207 -12.06 -10.67 -10.45
N ALA A 208 -11.62 -9.47 -10.82
CA ALA A 208 -11.01 -8.52 -9.87
C ALA A 208 -12.01 -8.05 -8.80
N LEU A 209 -13.23 -7.72 -9.22
CA LEU A 209 -14.33 -7.38 -8.32
C LEU A 209 -14.70 -8.56 -7.42
N GLU A 210 -14.80 -9.76 -8.00
CA GLU A 210 -15.08 -10.99 -7.24
C GLU A 210 -13.96 -11.32 -6.24
N PHE A 211 -12.69 -11.13 -6.62
CA PHE A 211 -11.54 -11.26 -5.72
C PHE A 211 -11.67 -10.33 -4.51
N TYR A 212 -12.00 -9.06 -4.76
CA TYR A 212 -12.12 -8.09 -3.68
C TYR A 212 -13.29 -8.42 -2.74
N ASP A 213 -14.42 -8.87 -3.27
CA ASP A 213 -15.61 -9.23 -2.49
C ASP A 213 -15.47 -10.57 -1.74
N LYS A 214 -14.77 -11.55 -2.31
CA LYS A 214 -14.71 -12.91 -1.74
C LYS A 214 -13.44 -13.23 -0.98
N LEU A 215 -12.32 -12.59 -1.33
CA LEU A 215 -10.98 -12.99 -0.89
C LEU A 215 -10.23 -11.92 -0.08
N THR A 216 -10.89 -10.79 0.19
CA THR A 216 -10.31 -9.66 0.90
C THR A 216 -11.20 -9.27 2.08
N PRO A 217 -10.67 -8.99 3.28
CA PRO A 217 -11.46 -8.42 4.35
C PRO A 217 -11.74 -6.94 4.04
N HIS A 218 -12.99 -6.62 3.75
CA HIS A 218 -13.47 -5.26 3.46
C HIS A 218 -14.67 -4.90 4.36
N TYR A 219 -14.96 -3.61 4.49
CA TYR A 219 -16.20 -3.14 5.12
C TYR A 219 -17.40 -3.45 4.23
N ASP A 220 -18.58 -3.62 4.83
CA ASP A 220 -19.76 -3.99 4.06
C ASP A 220 -20.13 -2.93 3.02
N PHE A 221 -20.33 -3.38 1.78
CA PHE A 221 -20.74 -2.52 0.68
C PHE A 221 -22.22 -2.19 0.79
N LYS A 222 -22.56 -0.93 0.52
CA LYS A 222 -23.97 -0.47 0.42
C LYS A 222 -24.46 -0.44 -1.03
N GLN A 223 -23.53 -0.53 -1.96
CA GLN A 223 -23.73 -0.50 -3.40
C GLN A 223 -23.68 -1.91 -4.00
N ASP A 224 -24.15 -2.04 -5.24
CA ASP A 224 -23.82 -3.20 -6.06
C ASP A 224 -22.32 -3.21 -6.34
N ARG A 225 -21.69 -4.37 -6.21
CA ARG A 225 -20.26 -4.56 -6.49
C ARG A 225 -19.91 -4.16 -7.92
N GLU A 226 -20.82 -4.35 -8.88
CA GLU A 226 -20.63 -3.89 -10.25
C GLU A 226 -20.50 -2.37 -10.35
N ASP A 227 -20.96 -1.63 -9.35
CA ASP A 227 -20.78 -0.18 -9.25
C ASP A 227 -19.44 0.26 -8.67
N GLY A 228 -18.64 -0.69 -8.18
CA GLY A 228 -17.32 -0.49 -7.58
C GLY A 228 -17.28 -0.93 -6.12
N VAL A 229 -16.08 -1.14 -5.60
CA VAL A 229 -15.84 -1.63 -4.22
C VAL A 229 -15.41 -0.51 -3.26
N TYR A 230 -15.81 0.72 -3.56
CA TYR A 230 -15.57 1.88 -2.70
C TYR A 230 -16.24 1.71 -1.33
N GLN A 231 -15.62 2.27 -0.30
CA GLN A 231 -16.05 2.03 1.08
C GLN A 231 -15.62 3.17 1.99
N ALA A 232 -16.27 3.27 3.15
CA ALA A 232 -15.89 4.24 4.16
C ALA A 232 -16.12 3.65 5.56
N PHE A 233 -15.26 4.01 6.49
CA PHE A 233 -15.33 3.58 7.89
C PHE A 233 -14.90 4.71 8.81
N THR A 234 -15.22 4.56 10.09
CA THR A 234 -14.89 5.56 11.11
C THR A 234 -13.99 4.93 12.17
N TYR A 235 -12.90 5.61 12.53
CA TYR A 235 -12.10 5.29 13.70
C TYR A 235 -12.26 6.44 14.71
N GLY A 236 -12.97 6.21 15.80
CA GLY A 236 -13.29 7.27 16.76
C GLY A 236 -14.09 8.36 16.07
N ASN A 237 -13.55 9.58 15.99
CA ASN A 237 -14.18 10.70 15.29
C ASN A 237 -13.52 11.07 13.95
N VAL A 238 -12.78 10.14 13.33
CA VAL A 238 -12.11 10.33 12.04
C VAL A 238 -12.73 9.44 10.97
N ARG A 239 -13.18 10.04 9.87
CA ARG A 239 -13.79 9.35 8.71
C ARG A 239 -12.72 9.00 7.69
N PHE A 240 -12.67 7.75 7.27
CA PHE A 240 -11.86 7.29 6.15
C PHE A 240 -12.76 7.04 4.96
N ILE A 241 -12.44 7.63 3.81
CA ILE A 241 -13.15 7.46 2.54
C ILE A 241 -12.19 6.79 1.56
N LEU A 242 -12.50 5.58 1.12
CA LEU A 242 -11.70 4.80 0.17
C LEU A 242 -12.44 4.75 -1.15
N THR A 243 -11.92 5.46 -2.15
CA THR A 243 -12.45 5.43 -3.51
C THR A 243 -11.82 4.30 -4.30
N ASP A 244 -12.65 3.51 -4.97
CA ASP A 244 -12.25 2.62 -6.06
C ASP A 244 -11.99 3.47 -7.31
N LEU A 245 -10.76 3.41 -7.83
CA LEU A 245 -10.36 4.21 -8.99
C LEU A 245 -10.12 3.36 -10.24
N ARG A 246 -10.59 2.10 -10.23
CA ARG A 246 -10.38 1.12 -11.30
C ARG A 246 -11.69 0.73 -11.95
N SER A 247 -12.66 0.27 -11.15
CA SER A 247 -13.82 -0.50 -11.62
C SER A 247 -14.72 0.24 -12.61
N LYS A 248 -14.79 1.56 -12.50
CA LYS A 248 -15.57 2.45 -13.38
C LYS A 248 -14.71 3.45 -14.13
N SER A 249 -13.38 3.35 -14.02
CA SER A 249 -12.48 4.22 -14.76
C SER A 249 -12.57 3.89 -16.24
N ASP A 250 -12.74 4.89 -17.10
CA ASP A 250 -12.70 4.70 -18.55
C ASP A 250 -11.32 4.97 -19.15
N ASN A 251 -11.15 4.57 -20.41
CA ASN A 251 -9.94 4.78 -21.20
C ASN A 251 -10.05 5.98 -22.16
N GLN A 252 -11.03 6.85 -21.94
CA GLN A 252 -11.30 8.07 -22.70
C GLN A 252 -10.92 9.34 -21.91
N GLY A 253 -10.61 9.20 -20.62
CA GLY A 253 -10.30 10.31 -19.73
C GLY A 253 -11.53 11.10 -19.30
N ILE A 254 -12.72 10.49 -19.31
CA ILE A 254 -13.98 11.15 -18.99
C ILE A 254 -14.26 11.08 -17.48
N SER A 255 -14.09 9.91 -16.87
CA SER A 255 -14.43 9.62 -15.49
C SER A 255 -13.58 8.47 -14.93
N THR A 256 -13.06 8.64 -13.72
CA THR A 256 -12.38 7.58 -12.97
C THR A 256 -13.29 6.91 -11.94
N LEU A 257 -14.29 7.62 -11.40
CA LEU A 257 -15.20 7.11 -10.36
C LEU A 257 -16.47 6.49 -10.94
N GLY A 258 -16.94 7.01 -12.08
CA GLY A 258 -18.31 6.80 -12.54
C GLY A 258 -19.32 7.60 -11.71
N ASN A 259 -20.52 7.81 -12.26
CA ASN A 259 -21.51 8.70 -11.66
C ASN A 259 -21.98 8.25 -10.27
N ILE A 260 -22.19 6.94 -10.07
CA ILE A 260 -22.73 6.40 -8.82
C ILE A 260 -21.75 6.63 -7.66
N GLN A 261 -20.49 6.24 -7.83
CA GLN A 261 -19.45 6.45 -6.81
C GLN A 261 -19.13 7.93 -6.63
N LYS A 262 -19.15 8.75 -7.68
CA LYS A 262 -18.94 10.20 -7.55
C LYS A 262 -20.01 10.86 -6.69
N GLU A 263 -21.28 10.52 -6.90
CA GLU A 263 -22.36 11.03 -6.06
C GLU A 263 -22.31 10.47 -4.63
N TRP A 264 -21.85 9.22 -4.45
CA TRP A 264 -21.54 8.69 -3.12
C TRP A 264 -20.41 9.48 -2.42
N LEU A 265 -19.30 9.76 -3.12
CA LEU A 265 -18.19 10.54 -2.59
C LEU A 265 -18.65 11.95 -2.18
N LYS A 266 -19.47 12.60 -3.01
CA LYS A 266 -20.04 13.91 -2.69
C LYS A 266 -20.90 13.87 -1.42
N LYS A 267 -21.68 12.81 -1.20
CA LYS A 267 -22.43 12.62 0.06
C LYS A 267 -21.52 12.45 1.27
N GLU A 268 -20.48 11.61 1.17
CA GLU A 268 -19.50 11.44 2.25
C GLU A 268 -18.76 12.75 2.58
N LEU A 269 -18.42 13.54 1.56
CA LEU A 269 -17.81 14.86 1.72
C LEU A 269 -18.77 15.89 2.32
N ALA A 270 -20.06 15.85 2.00
CA ALA A 270 -21.06 16.75 2.58
C ALA A 270 -21.20 16.59 4.11
N ASP A 271 -20.90 15.38 4.62
CA ASP A 271 -20.95 15.05 6.05
C ASP A 271 -19.66 15.42 6.82
N PHE A 272 -18.71 16.14 6.21
CA PHE A 272 -17.39 16.44 6.83
C PHE A 272 -17.49 17.06 8.23
N LYS A 273 -18.52 17.87 8.50
CA LYS A 273 -18.76 18.54 9.79
C LYS A 273 -19.10 17.57 10.91
N ASN A 274 -19.56 16.36 10.58
CA ASN A 274 -19.90 15.34 11.56
C ASN A 274 -18.65 14.65 12.14
N TYR A 275 -17.45 14.95 11.64
CA TYR A 275 -16.20 14.31 12.03
C TYR A 275 -15.16 15.36 12.43
N SER A 276 -14.21 14.99 13.30
CA SER A 276 -13.03 15.83 13.56
C SER A 276 -12.19 15.99 12.30
N MET A 277 -12.11 14.93 11.49
CA MET A 277 -11.23 14.83 10.33
C MET A 277 -11.79 13.87 9.29
N VAL A 278 -11.58 14.19 8.02
CA VAL A 278 -11.82 13.31 6.88
C VAL A 278 -10.48 12.95 6.23
N ILE A 279 -10.21 11.66 6.06
CA ILE A 279 -9.05 11.14 5.34
C ILE A 279 -9.56 10.48 4.07
N TRP A 280 -9.23 11.08 2.93
CA TRP A 280 -9.49 10.48 1.63
C TRP A 280 -8.30 9.62 1.21
N VAL A 281 -8.54 8.33 1.01
CA VAL A 281 -7.56 7.36 0.52
C VAL A 281 -7.71 7.24 -0.99
N SER A 282 -6.65 7.58 -1.71
CA SER A 282 -6.60 7.53 -3.17
C SER A 282 -5.49 6.59 -3.62
N THR A 283 -5.78 5.62 -4.49
CA THR A 283 -4.72 4.78 -5.05
C THR A 283 -3.95 5.49 -6.16
N LYS A 284 -4.57 6.47 -6.83
CA LYS A 284 -3.97 7.31 -7.87
C LYS A 284 -3.35 8.61 -7.33
N PRO A 285 -2.30 9.15 -7.95
CA PRO A 285 -1.77 10.47 -7.65
C PRO A 285 -2.75 11.58 -8.06
N TRP A 286 -3.01 12.52 -7.15
CA TRP A 286 -3.90 13.66 -7.35
C TRP A 286 -3.27 14.80 -8.16
N ILE A 287 -2.06 15.20 -7.77
CA ILE A 287 -1.35 16.37 -8.30
C ILE A 287 -0.75 16.05 -9.67
N GLY A 288 -0.90 16.96 -10.62
CA GLY A 288 -0.23 16.94 -11.91
C GLY A 288 -1.08 17.56 -13.03
N LYS A 289 -0.47 17.63 -14.21
CA LYS A 289 -1.09 18.13 -15.43
C LYS A 289 -1.45 16.99 -16.39
N LYS A 290 -2.61 17.11 -17.05
CA LYS A 290 -2.96 16.26 -18.20
C LYS A 290 -1.87 16.39 -19.25
N LYS A 291 -1.43 15.27 -19.80
CA LYS A 291 -0.46 15.24 -20.90
C LYS A 291 -1.22 15.23 -22.23
N ASP A 292 -0.83 16.08 -23.17
CA ASP A 292 -1.50 16.20 -24.46
C ASP A 292 -1.49 14.87 -25.21
N GLY A 293 -2.66 14.45 -25.70
CA GLY A 293 -2.83 13.21 -26.46
C GLY A 293 -2.58 11.91 -25.68
N ILE A 294 -2.31 11.97 -24.37
CA ILE A 294 -2.03 10.80 -23.54
C ILE A 294 -3.10 10.70 -22.45
N ILE A 295 -3.93 9.66 -22.57
CA ILE A 295 -4.79 9.22 -21.48
C ILE A 295 -3.92 8.29 -20.64
N ASP A 296 -3.40 8.86 -19.55
CA ASP A 296 -2.80 8.09 -18.46
C ASP A 296 -3.90 7.79 -17.44
N ASP A 297 -3.53 7.05 -16.42
CA ASP A 297 -4.46 6.50 -15.46
C ASP A 297 -4.58 7.34 -14.17
N LYS A 298 -4.11 8.58 -14.17
CA LYS A 298 -3.89 9.37 -12.93
C LYS A 298 -5.02 10.39 -12.82
N TRP A 299 -5.27 10.98 -11.64
CA TRP A 299 -6.35 11.97 -11.49
C TRP A 299 -6.24 13.13 -12.49
N TYR A 300 -5.02 13.53 -12.83
CA TYR A 300 -4.77 14.58 -13.81
C TYR A 300 -5.15 14.20 -15.25
N SER A 301 -5.46 12.94 -15.55
CA SER A 301 -6.01 12.51 -16.83
C SER A 301 -7.54 12.65 -16.91
N PHE A 302 -8.20 12.90 -15.78
CA PHE A 302 -9.64 13.15 -15.64
C PHE A 302 -9.88 14.58 -15.09
N PRO A 303 -9.39 15.64 -15.77
CA PRO A 303 -9.35 16.98 -15.20
C PRO A 303 -10.75 17.55 -14.92
N GLU A 304 -11.76 17.23 -15.73
CA GLU A 304 -13.13 17.69 -15.54
C GLU A 304 -13.74 17.12 -14.24
N GLU A 305 -13.56 15.82 -13.99
CA GLU A 305 -14.04 15.18 -12.76
C GLU A 305 -13.24 15.65 -11.53
N ARG A 306 -11.92 15.81 -11.65
CA ARG A 306 -11.06 16.37 -10.59
C ARG A 306 -11.46 17.81 -10.22
N GLN A 307 -11.77 18.61 -11.23
CA GLN A 307 -12.23 19.99 -11.08
C GLN A 307 -13.64 20.03 -10.48
N GLU A 308 -14.55 19.14 -10.87
CA GLU A 308 -15.89 18.99 -10.26
C GLU A 308 -15.77 18.74 -8.75
N ILE A 309 -14.94 17.78 -8.34
CA ILE A 309 -14.71 17.46 -6.92
C ILE A 309 -14.07 18.64 -6.19
N SER A 310 -13.06 19.28 -6.78
CA SER A 310 -12.41 20.46 -6.18
C SER A 310 -13.39 21.62 -5.99
N ASN A 311 -14.25 21.89 -6.98
CA ASN A 311 -15.31 22.88 -6.87
C ASN A 311 -16.28 22.55 -5.75
N TYR A 312 -16.66 21.27 -5.60
CA TYR A 312 -17.58 20.83 -4.55
C TYR A 312 -16.98 20.97 -3.14
N ILE A 313 -15.68 20.66 -2.97
CA ILE A 313 -14.93 20.91 -1.73
C ILE A 313 -14.96 22.40 -1.38
N ALA A 314 -14.69 23.28 -2.35
CA ALA A 314 -14.73 24.73 -2.15
C ALA A 314 -16.14 25.24 -1.84
N GLU A 315 -17.16 24.74 -2.53
CA GLU A 315 -18.58 25.13 -2.36
C GLU A 315 -19.08 24.82 -0.95
N LEU A 316 -18.77 23.62 -0.44
CA LEU A 316 -19.16 23.22 0.91
C LEU A 316 -18.33 23.88 2.02
N GLY A 317 -17.20 24.50 1.66
CA GLY A 317 -16.25 25.06 2.61
C GLY A 317 -15.63 24.00 3.53
N ILE A 318 -15.32 22.83 2.97
CA ILE A 318 -14.67 21.74 3.71
C ILE A 318 -13.32 22.25 4.24
N ASN A 319 -13.05 22.02 5.52
CA ASN A 319 -11.86 22.57 6.20
C ASN A 319 -10.97 21.51 6.86
N ASN A 320 -11.45 20.27 7.02
CA ASN A 320 -10.85 19.21 7.83
C ASN A 320 -10.51 17.93 7.03
N ILE A 321 -10.26 18.06 5.73
CA ILE A 321 -9.89 16.94 4.86
C ILE A 321 -8.38 16.91 4.57
N VAL A 322 -7.83 15.70 4.49
CA VAL A 322 -6.50 15.41 3.91
C VAL A 322 -6.61 14.21 2.98
N MET A 323 -5.61 14.02 2.13
CA MET A 323 -5.49 12.82 1.30
C MET A 323 -4.21 12.03 1.62
N ILE A 324 -4.31 10.70 1.59
CA ILE A 324 -3.15 9.81 1.49
C ILE A 324 -3.21 9.09 0.14
N ALA A 325 -2.06 8.95 -0.52
CA ALA A 325 -2.01 8.40 -1.87
C ALA A 325 -0.83 7.46 -2.18
N GLY A 326 -1.07 6.54 -3.12
CA GLY A 326 -0.13 5.54 -3.64
C GLY A 326 0.35 5.81 -5.07
N ASP A 327 0.73 4.75 -5.80
CA ASP A 327 1.11 4.68 -7.23
C ASP A 327 2.34 5.49 -7.69
N ALA A 328 2.63 6.65 -7.08
CA ALA A 328 3.66 7.57 -7.54
C ALA A 328 5.10 7.01 -7.46
N HIS A 329 5.32 5.96 -6.66
CA HIS A 329 6.63 5.36 -6.35
C HIS A 329 7.62 6.41 -5.83
N LEU A 330 7.13 7.31 -4.97
CA LEU A 330 7.90 8.30 -4.24
C LEU A 330 7.24 8.63 -2.88
N LEU A 331 8.06 9.10 -1.93
CA LEU A 331 7.59 9.85 -0.77
C LEU A 331 7.52 11.32 -1.14
N ALA A 332 6.38 11.96 -0.89
CA ALA A 332 6.24 13.41 -0.98
C ALA A 332 5.10 13.92 -0.13
N ILE A 333 5.17 15.19 0.25
CA ILE A 333 4.11 15.89 0.98
C ILE A 333 3.84 17.22 0.30
N ASP A 334 2.57 17.51 0.04
CA ASP A 334 2.11 18.84 -0.28
C ASP A 334 1.16 19.34 0.81
N ASP A 335 1.31 20.60 1.18
CA ASP A 335 0.55 21.26 2.25
C ASP A 335 -0.83 21.78 1.81
N GLY A 336 -1.19 21.58 0.55
CA GLY A 336 -2.44 22.06 -0.05
C GLY A 336 -2.23 23.17 -1.08
N SER A 337 -1.01 23.70 -1.19
CA SER A 337 -0.68 24.73 -2.18
C SER A 337 -0.82 24.27 -3.62
N HIS A 338 -0.70 22.96 -3.90
CA HIS A 338 -0.71 22.40 -5.26
C HIS A 338 -1.85 21.40 -5.53
N THR A 339 -2.83 21.29 -4.63
CA THR A 339 -3.96 20.34 -4.75
C THR A 339 -5.29 20.99 -5.16
N ASP A 340 -5.33 22.31 -5.34
CA ASP A 340 -6.56 23.04 -5.63
C ASP A 340 -6.81 23.17 -7.15
N TYR A 341 -7.71 22.35 -7.69
CA TYR A 341 -8.09 22.40 -9.10
C TYR A 341 -9.45 23.08 -9.32
N SER A 342 -9.90 23.93 -8.39
CA SER A 342 -11.18 24.66 -8.55
C SER A 342 -11.04 25.85 -9.52
N ASN A 343 -12.10 26.15 -10.29
CA ASN A 343 -12.03 27.13 -11.39
C ASN A 343 -11.92 28.59 -10.97
N ASN A 344 -12.33 28.91 -9.75
CA ASN A 344 -12.42 30.30 -9.26
C ASN A 344 -11.36 30.60 -8.18
N GLY A 345 -10.27 29.82 -8.15
CA GLY A 345 -9.25 29.90 -7.11
C GLY A 345 -9.88 29.79 -5.71
N GLY A 346 -10.81 28.84 -5.57
CA GLY A 346 -11.55 28.54 -4.36
C GLY A 346 -10.64 28.11 -3.22
N LYS A 347 -11.22 27.72 -2.08
CA LYS A 347 -10.46 27.17 -0.95
C LYS A 347 -10.63 25.66 -0.97
N ALA A 348 -9.98 24.98 -1.92
CA ALA A 348 -10.06 23.52 -2.09
C ALA A 348 -8.69 22.82 -2.02
N GLY A 349 -7.61 23.54 -1.75
CA GLY A 349 -6.28 22.96 -1.56
C GLY A 349 -6.16 22.25 -0.22
N PHE A 350 -6.13 20.92 -0.21
CA PHE A 350 -5.97 20.09 1.00
C PHE A 350 -4.58 19.44 1.07
N PRO A 351 -4.05 19.17 2.27
CA PRO A 351 -2.78 18.44 2.42
C PRO A 351 -2.87 17.03 1.83
N ILE A 352 -1.81 16.60 1.16
CA ILE A 352 -1.67 15.24 0.62
C ILE A 352 -0.28 14.66 0.91
N MET A 353 -0.24 13.37 1.25
CA MET A 353 1.00 12.61 1.30
C MET A 353 0.99 11.46 0.30
N GLN A 354 2.02 11.42 -0.55
CA GLN A 354 2.37 10.26 -1.37
C GLN A 354 3.24 9.31 -0.56
N SER A 355 2.84 8.04 -0.48
CA SER A 355 3.55 7.00 0.28
C SER A 355 3.70 5.71 -0.52
N SER A 356 4.68 5.69 -1.42
CA SER A 356 5.09 4.49 -2.15
C SER A 356 6.54 4.64 -2.63
N PRO A 357 7.26 3.58 -3.01
CA PRO A 357 6.82 2.20 -2.97
C PRO A 357 7.44 1.43 -1.79
N MET A 358 6.64 0.52 -1.23
CA MET A 358 7.07 -0.40 -0.17
C MET A 358 8.19 -1.32 -0.65
N ALA A 359 8.20 -1.71 -1.92
CA ALA A 359 9.27 -2.50 -2.50
C ALA A 359 9.30 -2.45 -4.03
N GLN A 360 9.55 -1.26 -4.60
CA GLN A 360 9.69 -1.06 -6.04
C GLN A 360 10.78 -0.01 -6.36
N TYR A 361 11.16 0.04 -7.63
CA TYR A 361 11.91 1.17 -8.19
C TYR A 361 11.09 2.46 -8.19
N GLY A 362 11.79 3.59 -8.23
CA GLY A 362 11.18 4.90 -8.14
C GLY A 362 10.58 5.38 -9.45
N SER A 363 9.50 6.12 -9.35
CA SER A 363 8.88 6.81 -10.47
C SER A 363 8.57 8.26 -10.06
N SER A 364 8.32 9.12 -11.04
CA SER A 364 7.94 10.50 -10.78
C SER A 364 6.58 10.72 -11.43
N LYS A 365 5.55 10.76 -10.60
CA LYS A 365 4.17 11.04 -11.00
C LYS A 365 3.68 12.23 -10.19
N GLY A 366 3.23 13.27 -10.90
CA GLY A 366 2.76 14.50 -10.28
C GLY A 366 3.84 15.40 -9.69
N GLY A 367 3.37 16.54 -9.19
CA GLY A 367 4.18 17.60 -8.59
C GLY A 367 3.73 19.00 -9.03
N PRO A 368 4.35 20.07 -8.48
CA PRO A 368 5.32 20.04 -7.39
C PRO A 368 4.69 19.63 -6.04
N PHE A 369 5.54 19.40 -5.04
CA PHE A 369 5.14 19.07 -3.67
C PHE A 369 5.85 20.05 -2.71
N SER A 370 5.10 20.73 -1.84
CA SER A 370 5.62 21.81 -0.99
C SER A 370 6.80 21.41 -0.09
N GLU A 371 6.80 20.18 0.44
CA GLU A 371 7.87 19.65 1.29
C GLU A 371 8.96 18.90 0.49
N GLY A 372 8.83 18.92 -0.85
CA GLY A 372 9.66 18.15 -1.76
C GLY A 372 9.27 16.68 -1.82
N CYS A 373 10.12 15.91 -2.49
CA CYS A 373 9.88 14.51 -2.78
C CYS A 373 11.18 13.68 -2.75
N TYR A 374 11.05 12.36 -2.66
CA TYR A 374 12.19 11.47 -2.54
C TYR A 374 11.90 10.09 -3.15
N SER A 375 12.75 9.69 -4.10
CA SER A 375 12.83 8.32 -4.62
C SER A 375 14.13 8.09 -5.40
N PHE A 376 14.39 6.83 -5.74
CA PHE A 376 15.46 6.41 -6.64
C PHE A 376 14.93 5.62 -7.83
N ARG A 377 15.23 6.06 -9.06
CA ARG A 377 14.74 5.47 -10.31
C ARG A 377 15.17 4.02 -10.53
N TYR A 378 16.41 3.67 -10.17
CA TYR A 378 17.01 2.36 -10.44
C TYR A 378 17.50 1.67 -9.15
N TYR A 379 16.89 2.01 -8.02
CA TYR A 379 17.20 1.41 -6.73
C TYR A 379 15.91 1.20 -5.94
N LYS A 380 15.75 0.03 -5.31
CA LYS A 380 14.55 -0.27 -4.53
C LYS A 380 14.45 0.66 -3.32
N ASN A 381 13.27 1.22 -3.13
CA ASN A 381 13.10 2.37 -2.25
C ASN A 381 12.72 2.03 -0.81
N TYR A 382 11.92 0.98 -0.60
CA TYR A 382 11.47 0.53 0.72
C TYR A 382 10.85 1.65 1.57
N GLN A 383 9.89 2.37 0.98
CA GLN A 383 9.27 3.56 1.54
C GLN A 383 7.88 3.25 2.12
N TYR A 384 7.54 3.90 3.24
CA TYR A 384 6.22 3.84 3.88
C TYR A 384 6.00 5.08 4.74
N ALA A 385 4.80 5.26 5.27
CA ALA A 385 4.48 6.39 6.12
C ALA A 385 3.70 5.99 7.37
N MET A 386 3.77 6.85 8.38
CA MET A 386 2.94 6.80 9.58
C MET A 386 2.19 8.11 9.72
N MET A 387 0.91 8.03 10.09
CA MET A 387 0.11 9.17 10.51
C MET A 387 -0.22 9.04 11.99
N TYR A 388 -0.01 10.11 12.74
CA TYR A 388 -0.34 10.22 14.16
C TYR A 388 -1.41 11.28 14.30
N ILE A 389 -2.52 10.95 14.96
CA ILE A 389 -3.67 11.83 15.14
C ILE A 389 -3.84 12.10 16.63
N GLU A 390 -3.90 13.37 16.97
CA GLU A 390 -4.29 13.84 18.30
C GLU A 390 -5.67 14.47 18.16
N ASP A 391 -6.69 13.86 18.78
CA ASP A 391 -8.06 14.36 18.75
C ASP A 391 -8.57 14.64 20.16
N THR A 392 -8.92 15.90 20.41
CA THR A 392 -9.35 16.42 21.72
C THR A 392 -10.58 17.31 21.53
N GLU A 393 -11.15 17.80 22.62
CA GLU A 393 -12.31 18.71 22.55
C GLU A 393 -11.97 20.02 21.83
N THR A 394 -10.76 20.54 22.02
CA THR A 394 -10.37 21.88 21.52
C THR A 394 -9.58 21.84 20.22
N LYS A 395 -8.95 20.71 19.87
CA LYS A 395 -8.13 20.60 18.66
C LYS A 395 -8.15 19.20 18.07
N VAL A 396 -7.90 19.14 16.77
CA VAL A 396 -7.49 17.93 16.06
C VAL A 396 -6.19 18.24 15.33
N CYS A 397 -5.17 17.39 15.50
CA CYS A 397 -3.89 17.52 14.83
C CYS A 397 -3.53 16.21 14.14
N PHE A 398 -2.81 16.31 13.02
CA PHE A 398 -2.13 15.17 12.44
C PHE A 398 -0.64 15.44 12.24
N THR A 399 0.15 14.38 12.35
CA THR A 399 1.57 14.36 11.98
C THR A 399 1.81 13.24 11.00
N TRP A 400 2.39 13.57 9.85
CA TRP A 400 2.91 12.60 8.90
C TRP A 400 4.41 12.44 9.06
N ASN A 401 4.84 11.18 9.11
CA ASN A 401 6.25 10.80 9.06
C ASN A 401 6.45 9.82 7.88
N GLY A 402 7.21 10.24 6.86
CA GLY A 402 7.61 9.38 5.74
C GLY A 402 8.94 8.70 6.04
N TYR A 403 9.02 7.39 5.91
CA TYR A 403 10.17 6.58 6.29
C TYR A 403 10.77 5.83 5.10
N ILE A 404 12.07 5.56 5.22
CA ILE A 404 12.79 4.60 4.40
C ILE A 404 13.17 3.46 5.35
N ALA A 405 12.83 2.21 5.02
CA ALA A 405 13.14 1.07 5.87
C ALA A 405 14.63 1.02 6.24
N LYS A 406 14.94 0.56 7.46
CA LYS A 406 16.29 0.54 8.03
C LYS A 406 16.94 1.91 8.29
N LYS A 407 16.20 3.01 8.16
CA LYS A 407 16.61 4.33 8.66
C LYS A 407 15.80 4.66 9.92
N SER A 408 16.49 5.15 10.95
CA SER A 408 15.88 5.50 12.24
C SER A 408 14.93 6.70 12.11
N ASP A 409 15.40 7.74 11.43
CA ASP A 409 14.69 9.00 11.30
C ASP A 409 13.80 9.02 10.05
N PRO A 410 12.61 9.62 10.14
CA PRO A 410 11.78 9.81 8.96
C PRO A 410 12.45 10.81 8.01
N LYS A 411 12.30 10.52 6.72
CA LYS A 411 12.75 11.35 5.60
C LYS A 411 11.97 12.66 5.51
N PHE A 412 10.67 12.62 5.78
CA PHE A 412 9.79 13.79 5.83
C PHE A 412 8.99 13.79 7.12
N LYS A 413 8.78 14.98 7.69
CA LYS A 413 7.89 15.22 8.82
C LYS A 413 7.00 16.41 8.49
N PHE A 414 5.69 16.28 8.66
CA PHE A 414 4.75 17.37 8.43
C PHE A 414 3.66 17.33 9.50
N ASN A 415 3.33 18.47 10.07
CA ASN A 415 2.32 18.58 11.12
C ASN A 415 1.40 19.78 10.88
N ARG A 416 0.12 19.57 11.12
CA ARG A 416 -0.92 20.60 11.09
C ARG A 416 -1.97 20.32 12.14
N CYS A 417 -2.64 21.39 12.59
CA CYS A 417 -3.70 21.33 13.59
C CYS A 417 -4.89 22.21 13.15
N ILE A 418 -6.10 21.76 13.45
CA ILE A 418 -7.29 22.60 13.50
C ILE A 418 -7.61 22.87 14.96
N ASN A 419 -7.74 24.15 15.31
CA ASN A 419 -8.39 24.56 16.54
C ASN A 419 -9.91 24.51 16.32
N LYS A 420 -10.60 23.60 17.00
CA LYS A 420 -12.05 23.38 16.86
C LYS A 420 -12.88 24.55 17.39
N THR A 421 -12.28 25.42 18.19
CA THR A 421 -12.94 26.63 18.72
C THR A 421 -12.80 27.85 17.80
N ASP A 422 -11.93 27.79 16.80
CA ASP A 422 -11.75 28.84 15.81
C ASP A 422 -12.42 28.45 14.48
N PRO A 423 -13.53 29.08 14.07
CA PRO A 423 -14.21 28.75 12.83
C PRO A 423 -13.37 29.02 11.57
N ASN A 424 -12.29 29.79 11.67
CA ASN A 424 -11.38 30.05 10.56
C ASN A 424 -10.26 29.01 10.46
N SER A 425 -10.06 28.19 11.49
CA SER A 425 -9.03 27.17 11.50
C SER A 425 -9.34 26.09 10.46
N SER A 426 -8.38 25.85 9.57
CA SER A 426 -8.59 25.01 8.39
C SER A 426 -7.27 24.42 7.92
N TRP A 427 -7.29 23.13 7.56
CA TRP A 427 -6.21 22.54 6.77
C TRP A 427 -6.37 22.82 5.29
N VAL A 428 -7.61 22.97 4.84
CA VAL A 428 -7.90 23.36 3.46
C VAL A 428 -7.55 24.83 3.30
N ILE A 429 -6.77 25.16 2.29
CA ILE A 429 -6.30 26.51 1.97
C ILE A 429 -6.69 26.87 0.54
N LYS A 430 -6.52 28.15 0.20
CA LYS A 430 -6.52 28.56 -1.20
C LYS A 430 -5.20 28.13 -1.82
N GLY A 431 -5.27 27.25 -2.80
CA GLY A 431 -4.09 26.75 -3.52
C GLY A 431 -4.19 27.03 -5.02
N THR A 432 -3.39 26.31 -5.78
CA THR A 432 -3.50 26.19 -7.24
C THR A 432 -3.30 24.74 -7.66
N GLY A 433 -3.65 24.40 -8.89
CA GLY A 433 -3.41 23.06 -9.42
C GLY A 433 -1.95 22.90 -9.79
N GLY A 434 -1.24 21.96 -9.16
CA GLY A 434 0.14 21.65 -9.52
C GLY A 434 0.24 21.10 -10.95
N GLU A 435 1.18 21.64 -11.73
CA GLU A 435 1.45 21.22 -13.11
C GLU A 435 2.87 20.65 -13.34
N GLY A 436 3.65 20.56 -12.26
CA GLY A 436 5.05 20.15 -12.32
C GLY A 436 5.27 18.64 -12.20
N THR A 437 6.53 18.27 -12.03
CA THR A 437 6.96 16.92 -11.71
C THR A 437 7.93 16.95 -10.53
N CYS A 438 8.01 15.83 -9.82
CA CYS A 438 9.02 15.61 -8.81
C CYS A 438 10.36 15.18 -9.46
N GLU A 439 11.46 15.86 -9.16
CA GLU A 439 12.78 15.38 -9.60
C GLU A 439 13.30 14.28 -8.66
N ILE A 440 13.49 13.06 -9.19
CA ILE A 440 14.03 11.93 -8.44
C ILE A 440 15.44 11.58 -8.90
N LYS A 441 16.26 11.08 -7.98
CA LYS A 441 17.62 10.64 -8.29
C LYS A 441 17.59 9.30 -9.02
N TYR A 442 18.63 9.00 -9.81
CA TYR A 442 18.74 7.70 -10.45
C TYR A 442 19.08 6.58 -9.46
N ILE A 443 20.12 6.80 -8.65
CA ILE A 443 20.65 5.84 -7.67
C ILE A 443 21.16 6.59 -6.42
N PRO A 444 21.38 5.90 -5.28
CA PRO A 444 21.99 6.50 -4.10
C PRO A 444 23.42 6.99 -4.34
N ASN A 445 23.80 8.12 -3.69
CA ASN A 445 25.13 8.72 -3.85
C ASN A 445 26.28 7.74 -3.59
N TRP A 446 26.18 6.89 -2.55
CA TRP A 446 27.23 5.92 -2.22
C TRP A 446 27.45 4.90 -3.36
N LEU A 447 26.38 4.50 -4.05
CA LEU A 447 26.47 3.59 -5.18
C LEU A 447 27.06 4.28 -6.40
N SER A 448 26.71 5.55 -6.65
CA SER A 448 27.36 6.36 -7.69
C SER A 448 28.87 6.47 -7.48
N ILE A 449 29.30 6.67 -6.23
CA ILE A 449 30.73 6.76 -5.88
C ILE A 449 31.44 5.42 -6.17
N ILE A 450 30.86 4.29 -5.76
CA ILE A 450 31.43 2.96 -6.02
C ILE A 450 31.56 2.71 -7.53
N ILE A 451 30.51 2.99 -8.30
CA ILE A 451 30.54 2.84 -9.76
C ILE A 451 31.65 3.71 -10.37
N GLY A 452 31.80 4.96 -9.91
CA GLY A 452 32.87 5.85 -10.34
C GLY A 452 34.27 5.28 -10.07
N ILE A 453 34.50 4.74 -8.87
CA ILE A 453 35.78 4.12 -8.50
C ILE A 453 36.07 2.89 -9.36
N VAL A 454 35.08 2.00 -9.56
CA VAL A 454 35.24 0.79 -10.37
C VAL A 454 35.52 1.14 -11.84
N ALA A 455 34.82 2.14 -12.39
CA ALA A 455 35.04 2.61 -13.76
C ALA A 455 36.43 3.21 -13.93
N PHE A 456 36.90 4.02 -12.97
CA PHE A 456 38.25 4.57 -12.96
C PHE A 456 39.32 3.48 -12.92
N LEU A 457 39.21 2.51 -12.00
CA LEU A 457 40.17 1.41 -11.88
C LEU A 457 40.20 0.54 -13.15
N SER A 458 39.03 0.27 -13.75
CA SER A 458 38.93 -0.46 -15.02
C SER A 458 39.63 0.29 -16.15
N LEU A 459 39.45 1.61 -16.23
CA LEU A 459 40.13 2.46 -17.22
C LEU A 459 41.66 2.43 -17.01
N VAL A 460 42.14 2.53 -15.77
CA VAL A 460 43.56 2.43 -15.45
C VAL A 460 44.14 1.08 -15.89
N ILE A 461 43.44 -0.03 -15.65
CA ILE A 461 43.88 -1.37 -16.07
C ILE A 461 43.91 -1.49 -17.60
N ILE A 462 42.89 -1.00 -18.29
CA ILE A 462 42.81 -1.03 -19.76
C ILE A 462 43.94 -0.18 -20.36
N CYS A 463 44.10 1.06 -19.91
CA CYS A 463 45.16 1.95 -20.38
C CYS A 463 46.55 1.39 -20.05
N GLY A 464 46.77 0.85 -18.86
CA GLY A 464 48.01 0.19 -18.46
C GLY A 464 48.32 -1.05 -19.31
N GLY A 465 47.31 -1.87 -19.60
CA GLY A 465 47.42 -3.04 -20.47
C GLY A 465 47.75 -2.66 -21.92
N LEU A 466 47.09 -1.64 -22.46
CA LEU A 466 47.37 -1.09 -23.79
C LEU A 466 48.78 -0.50 -23.86
N ALA A 467 49.21 0.25 -22.85
CA ALA A 467 50.57 0.78 -22.75
C ALA A 467 51.61 -0.35 -22.68
N TYR A 468 51.36 -1.38 -21.88
CA TYR A 468 52.22 -2.56 -21.78
C TYR A 468 52.31 -3.32 -23.12
N LEU A 469 51.18 -3.55 -23.79
CA LEU A 469 51.12 -4.21 -25.10
C LEU A 469 51.88 -3.40 -26.15
N TYR A 470 51.68 -2.07 -26.18
CA TYR A 470 52.40 -1.16 -27.05
C TYR A 470 53.92 -1.25 -26.84
N LEU A 471 54.39 -1.21 -25.58
CA LEU A 471 55.81 -1.37 -25.24
C LEU A 471 56.36 -2.75 -25.65
N ARG A 472 55.59 -3.83 -25.46
CA ARG A 472 55.94 -5.19 -25.91
C ARG A 472 56.10 -5.29 -27.42
N ILE A 473 55.18 -4.70 -28.19
CA ILE A 473 55.23 -4.66 -29.66
C ILE A 473 56.44 -3.84 -30.12
N LYS A 474 56.64 -2.65 -29.54
CA LYS A 474 57.78 -1.78 -29.83
C LYS A 474 59.12 -2.48 -29.58
N ASN A 475 59.28 -3.15 -28.44
CA ASN A 475 60.51 -3.88 -28.10
C ASN A 475 60.76 -5.08 -29.03
N LYS A 476 59.70 -5.82 -29.43
CA LYS A 476 59.83 -6.89 -30.45
C LYS A 476 60.29 -6.34 -31.80
N ASN A 477 59.75 -5.22 -32.25
CA ASN A 477 60.15 -4.60 -33.52
C ASN A 477 61.56 -4.00 -33.46
N GLY A 478 61.97 -3.41 -32.33
CA GLY A 478 63.34 -2.95 -32.11
C GLY A 478 64.38 -4.09 -32.17
N SER A 479 64.03 -5.27 -31.66
CA SER A 479 64.92 -6.46 -31.74
C SER A 479 65.05 -7.06 -33.15
N ARG A 480 64.05 -6.84 -34.03
CA ARG A 480 64.08 -7.30 -35.43
C ARG A 480 64.91 -6.38 -36.34
N ALA A 481 65.05 -5.10 -35.99
CA ALA A 481 65.94 -4.18 -36.70
C ALA A 481 67.42 -4.51 -36.46
N PHE A 482 67.77 -4.95 -35.25
CA PHE A 482 69.14 -5.33 -34.89
C PHE A 482 69.64 -6.65 -35.53
N SER A 483 68.74 -7.50 -36.07
CA SER A 483 69.15 -8.73 -36.77
C SER A 483 69.44 -8.53 -38.27
N ILE A 484 69.09 -7.37 -38.84
CA ILE A 484 69.34 -7.08 -40.27
C ILE A 484 70.70 -6.41 -40.49
N GLU A 485 71.26 -5.73 -39.48
CA GLU A 485 72.62 -5.14 -39.54
C GLU A 485 73.77 -6.13 -39.31
N LYS A 486 73.49 -7.44 -39.12
CA LYS A 486 74.51 -8.50 -39.02
C LYS A 486 74.63 -9.39 -40.27
N LEU A 487 73.99 -9.00 -41.37
CA LEU A 487 74.03 -9.72 -42.66
C LEU A 487 74.43 -8.81 -43.85
N ALA A 488 75.19 -7.74 -43.60
CA ALA A 488 75.85 -6.93 -44.62
C ALA A 488 77.37 -7.11 -44.57
#